data_AF-A0A925LUC6-F1
#
_entry.id   AF-A0A925LUC6-F1
#
_cell.length_a   1.000
_cell.length_b   1.000
_cell.length_c   1.000
_cell.angle_alpha   90.00
_cell.angle_beta   90.00
_cell.angle_gamma   90.00
#
_symmetry.space_group_name_H-M   'P 1'
#
loop_
_entity.id
_entity.type
_entity.pdbx_description
1 polymer ?
#
loop_
_entity_poly.entity_id
_entity_poly.type
_entity_poly.pdbx_seq_one_letter_code
_entity_poly.pdbx_strand_id
1 'polypeptide(L)'
;RHRVDHLIRLRTLQDETSGFQTFIPLAFHPENTELSSIQKADGVFDLRMVALSRLMLDNFDHIKAYWIMLGEQTAQLALSYGADDIDGTVVHELIYHDAGAKTPEGMTVEQLHRLIREAGRIPVERDTLYRKVIRSGRDWTVGEPLTTVRA
;
A
#
# COMPACT_ATOMS: atom_id res chain seq x y z
N ARG A 1 -10.63 -19.07 -0.57
CA ARG A 1 -12.06 -18.82 -0.26
C ARG A 1 -12.25 -17.53 0.55
N HIS A 2 -11.82 -17.44 1.81
CA HIS A 2 -12.09 -16.28 2.68
C HIS A 2 -11.60 -14.92 2.13
N ARG A 3 -10.43 -14.88 1.48
CA ARG A 3 -9.88 -13.64 0.88
C ARG A 3 -10.77 -13.11 -0.25
N VAL A 4 -11.25 -13.99 -1.11
CA VAL A 4 -12.14 -13.65 -2.23
C VAL A 4 -13.50 -13.18 -1.71
N ASP A 5 -14.05 -13.87 -0.70
CA ASP A 5 -15.29 -13.46 -0.03
C ASP A 5 -15.17 -12.05 0.58
N HIS A 6 -14.06 -11.78 1.28
CA HIS A 6 -13.77 -10.46 1.84
C HIS A 6 -13.73 -9.37 0.75
N LEU A 7 -13.02 -9.61 -0.35
CA LEU A 7 -12.95 -8.64 -1.47
C LEU A 7 -14.33 -8.41 -2.12
N ILE A 8 -15.15 -9.45 -2.29
CA ILE A 8 -16.51 -9.30 -2.82
C ILE A 8 -17.38 -8.44 -1.90
N ARG A 9 -17.29 -8.64 -0.58
CA ARG A 9 -18.04 -7.85 0.40
C ARG A 9 -17.61 -6.38 0.39
N LEU A 10 -16.32 -6.11 0.32
CA LEU A 10 -15.79 -4.75 0.20
C LEU A 10 -16.26 -4.09 -1.10
N ARG A 11 -16.16 -4.79 -2.24
CA ARG A 11 -16.63 -4.28 -3.53
C ARG A 11 -18.12 -3.95 -3.50
N THR A 12 -18.95 -4.85 -2.97
CA THR A 12 -20.41 -4.64 -2.87
C THR A 12 -20.73 -3.42 -2.02
N LEU A 13 -20.07 -3.27 -0.86
CA LEU A 13 -20.27 -2.09 -0.01
C LEU A 13 -19.80 -0.80 -0.68
N GLN A 14 -18.73 -0.87 -1.47
CA GLN A 14 -18.24 0.27 -2.23
C GLN A 14 -19.21 0.69 -3.35
N ASP A 15 -19.88 -0.27 -4.00
CA ASP A 15 -20.95 0.03 -4.97
C ASP A 15 -22.13 0.75 -4.31
N GLU A 16 -22.44 0.43 -3.05
CA GLU A 16 -23.55 1.05 -2.31
C GLU A 16 -23.21 2.45 -1.77
N THR A 17 -21.96 2.68 -1.35
CA THR A 17 -21.61 3.85 -0.54
C THR A 17 -20.54 4.75 -1.15
N SER A 18 -19.69 4.22 -2.03
CA SER A 18 -18.56 4.93 -2.66
C SER A 18 -17.62 5.64 -1.67
N GLY A 19 -17.51 5.11 -0.43
CA GLY A 19 -16.77 5.76 0.66
C GLY A 19 -15.29 5.36 0.79
N PHE A 20 -14.87 4.27 0.16
CA PHE A 20 -13.48 3.82 0.19
C PHE A 20 -12.65 4.52 -0.88
N GLN A 21 -11.45 4.97 -0.50
CA GLN A 21 -10.46 5.50 -1.44
C GLN A 21 -9.41 4.46 -1.80
N THR A 22 -9.01 3.64 -0.82
CA THR A 22 -7.86 2.74 -0.95
C THR A 22 -8.12 1.42 -0.26
N PHE A 23 -7.62 0.35 -0.86
CA PHE A 23 -7.52 -0.96 -0.22
C PHE A 23 -6.07 -1.28 0.12
N ILE A 24 -5.86 -1.86 1.32
CA ILE A 24 -4.53 -2.18 1.83
C ILE A 24 -4.47 -3.69 2.16
N PRO A 25 -3.82 -4.53 1.33
CA PRO A 25 -3.58 -5.93 1.67
C PRO A 25 -2.52 -6.01 2.78
N LEU A 26 -2.95 -6.47 3.96
CA LEU A 26 -2.07 -6.61 5.12
C LEU A 26 -1.54 -8.04 5.24
N ALA A 27 -0.23 -8.19 5.15
CA ALA A 27 0.44 -9.47 5.43
C ALA A 27 0.41 -9.74 6.94
N PHE A 28 0.15 -10.99 7.32
CA PHE A 28 0.17 -11.39 8.72
C PHE A 28 1.61 -11.65 9.19
N HIS A 29 2.03 -11.01 10.29
CA HIS A 29 3.30 -11.25 10.97
C HIS A 29 3.04 -12.08 12.23
N PRO A 30 3.34 -13.39 12.19
CA PRO A 30 3.04 -14.30 13.31
C PRO A 30 3.95 -14.10 14.52
N GLU A 31 5.14 -13.54 14.33
CA GLU A 31 6.13 -13.35 15.38
C GLU A 31 5.57 -12.55 16.57
N ASN A 32 5.94 -12.92 17.80
CA ASN A 32 5.47 -12.29 19.04
C ASN A 32 3.94 -12.27 19.24
N THR A 33 3.19 -13.13 18.56
CA THR A 33 1.74 -13.30 18.75
C THR A 33 1.39 -14.69 19.29
N GLU A 34 0.18 -14.85 19.84
CA GLU A 34 -0.40 -16.15 20.21
C GLU A 34 -0.56 -17.11 19.00
N LEU A 35 -0.46 -16.57 17.79
CA LEU A 35 -0.59 -17.28 16.52
C LEU A 35 0.75 -17.52 15.84
N SER A 36 1.85 -17.53 16.60
CA SER A 36 3.22 -17.74 16.12
C SER A 36 3.46 -19.06 15.36
N SER A 37 2.56 -20.03 15.49
CA SER A 37 2.59 -21.29 14.72
C SER A 37 2.09 -21.15 13.28
N ILE A 38 1.42 -20.05 12.94
CA ILE A 38 0.96 -19.77 11.58
C ILE A 38 2.16 -19.32 10.74
N GLN A 39 2.33 -19.94 9.59
CA GLN A 39 3.40 -19.57 8.67
C GLN A 39 3.13 -18.19 8.05
N LYS A 40 4.13 -17.32 8.10
CA LYS A 40 4.14 -16.03 7.39
C LYS A 40 4.04 -16.25 5.88
N ALA A 41 3.28 -15.40 5.20
CA ALA A 41 3.23 -15.40 3.75
C ALA A 41 4.59 -15.07 3.13
N ASP A 42 4.90 -15.66 1.98
CA ASP A 42 6.06 -15.25 1.20
C ASP A 42 5.74 -14.04 0.31
N GLY A 43 6.78 -13.37 -0.19
CA GLY A 43 6.60 -12.17 -1.02
C GLY A 43 5.84 -12.45 -2.33
N VAL A 44 5.92 -13.67 -2.87
CA VAL A 44 5.17 -14.05 -4.07
C VAL A 44 3.67 -14.10 -3.78
N PHE A 45 3.30 -14.62 -2.62
CA PHE A 45 1.93 -14.64 -2.13
C PHE A 45 1.41 -13.22 -1.93
N ASP A 46 2.20 -12.33 -1.32
CA ASP A 46 1.82 -10.94 -1.11
C ASP A 46 1.60 -10.19 -2.43
N LEU A 47 2.50 -10.36 -3.41
CA LEU A 47 2.35 -9.77 -4.74
C LEU A 47 1.11 -10.29 -5.47
N ARG A 48 0.82 -11.59 -5.33
CA ARG A 48 -0.43 -12.18 -5.86
C ARG A 48 -1.66 -11.56 -5.20
N MET A 49 -1.60 -11.25 -3.90
CA MET A 49 -2.69 -10.58 -3.21
C MET A 49 -2.89 -9.14 -3.68
N VAL A 50 -1.82 -8.39 -3.95
CA VAL A 50 -1.90 -7.05 -4.56
C VAL A 50 -2.55 -7.13 -5.94
N ALA A 51 -2.07 -8.01 -6.82
CA ALA A 51 -2.61 -8.18 -8.18
C ALA A 51 -4.07 -8.65 -8.16
N LEU A 52 -4.41 -9.62 -7.32
CA LEU A 52 -5.79 -10.07 -7.16
C LEU A 52 -6.70 -8.93 -6.70
N SER A 53 -6.24 -8.11 -5.76
CA SER A 53 -7.03 -6.98 -5.25
C SER A 53 -7.27 -5.94 -6.34
N ARG A 54 -6.25 -5.59 -7.14
CA ARG A 54 -6.40 -4.67 -8.27
C ARG A 54 -7.39 -5.20 -9.32
N LEU A 55 -7.36 -6.49 -9.62
CA LEU A 55 -8.28 -7.09 -10.60
C LEU A 55 -9.72 -7.24 -10.08
N MET A 56 -9.89 -7.48 -8.77
CA MET A 56 -11.21 -7.71 -8.18
C MET A 56 -11.91 -6.44 -7.71
N LEU A 57 -11.18 -5.44 -7.23
CA LEU A 57 -11.73 -4.21 -6.66
C LEU A 57 -11.74 -3.11 -7.72
N ASP A 58 -12.52 -3.32 -8.79
CA ASP A 58 -12.66 -2.40 -9.92
C ASP A 58 -13.24 -1.01 -9.53
N ASN A 59 -13.86 -0.90 -8.36
CA ASN A 59 -14.46 0.30 -7.79
C ASN A 59 -13.67 0.90 -6.61
N PHE A 60 -12.44 0.42 -6.37
CA PHE A 60 -11.47 1.06 -5.50
C PHE A 60 -10.43 1.77 -6.36
N ASP A 61 -10.27 3.06 -6.11
CA ASP A 61 -9.32 3.86 -6.87
C ASP A 61 -7.88 3.37 -6.62
N HIS A 62 -7.48 3.24 -5.35
CA HIS A 62 -6.09 2.98 -4.99
C HIS A 62 -5.87 1.61 -4.33
N ILE A 63 -4.73 0.99 -4.62
CA ILE A 63 -4.21 -0.17 -3.89
C ILE A 63 -2.88 0.22 -3.26
N LYS A 64 -2.80 0.10 -1.93
CA LYS A 64 -1.61 0.50 -1.19
C LYS A 64 -0.64 -0.66 -0.97
N ALA A 65 0.64 -0.43 -1.28
CA ALA A 65 1.76 -1.25 -0.85
C ALA A 65 2.33 -0.70 0.46
N TYR A 66 1.98 -1.33 1.59
CA TYR A 66 2.49 -0.94 2.91
C TYR A 66 3.87 -1.57 3.15
N TRP A 67 4.92 -0.79 2.90
CA TRP A 67 6.31 -1.29 2.88
C TRP A 67 6.80 -1.83 4.21
N ILE A 68 6.28 -1.35 5.35
CA ILE A 68 6.61 -1.87 6.69
C ILE A 68 6.19 -3.34 6.84
N MET A 69 5.05 -3.73 6.27
CA MET A 69 4.62 -5.12 6.32
C MET A 69 5.27 -5.98 5.24
N LEU A 70 5.40 -5.45 4.03
CA LEU A 70 5.84 -6.20 2.85
C LEU A 70 7.36 -6.33 2.76
N GLY A 71 8.10 -5.40 3.35
CA GLY A 71 9.50 -5.15 3.03
C GLY A 71 9.64 -4.24 1.81
N GLU A 72 10.73 -3.47 1.76
CA GLU A 72 11.00 -2.48 0.71
C GLU A 72 10.99 -3.09 -0.69
N GLN A 73 11.67 -4.23 -0.87
CA GLN A 73 11.79 -4.92 -2.16
C GLN A 73 10.44 -5.42 -2.68
N THR A 74 9.63 -6.03 -1.81
CA THR A 74 8.29 -6.51 -2.17
C THR A 74 7.36 -5.34 -2.46
N ALA A 75 7.42 -4.26 -1.68
CA ALA A 75 6.64 -3.04 -1.93
C ALA A 75 7.03 -2.36 -3.25
N GLN A 76 8.31 -2.34 -3.58
CA GLN A 76 8.79 -1.86 -4.88
C GLN A 76 8.21 -2.68 -6.02
N LEU A 77 8.29 -4.01 -5.93
CA LEU A 77 7.76 -4.90 -6.95
C LEU A 77 6.23 -4.81 -7.05
N ALA A 78 5.53 -4.54 -5.93
CA ALA A 78 4.08 -4.38 -5.90
C ALA A 78 3.57 -3.26 -6.82
N LEU A 79 4.40 -2.24 -7.12
CA LEU A 79 4.09 -1.17 -8.08
C LEU A 79 3.93 -1.68 -9.54
N SER A 80 4.46 -2.87 -9.82
CA SER A 80 4.27 -3.58 -11.10
C SER A 80 3.13 -4.61 -11.05
N TYR A 81 2.54 -4.83 -9.86
CA TYR A 81 1.47 -5.79 -9.62
C TYR A 81 0.13 -5.11 -9.31
N GLY A 82 0.01 -3.80 -9.51
CA GLY A 82 -1.26 -3.08 -9.41
C GLY A 82 -1.39 -2.14 -8.20
N ALA A 83 -0.38 -2.08 -7.33
CA ALA A 83 -0.29 -1.01 -6.34
C ALA A 83 0.14 0.30 -7.01
N ASP A 84 -0.45 1.40 -6.56
CA ASP A 84 -0.16 2.75 -7.03
C ASP A 84 0.14 3.73 -5.86
N ASP A 85 -0.06 3.27 -4.63
CA ASP A 85 0.19 4.02 -3.41
C ASP A 85 1.22 3.27 -2.56
N ILE A 86 2.44 3.80 -2.44
CA ILE A 86 3.39 3.32 -1.44
C ILE A 86 3.22 4.16 -0.18
N ASP A 87 3.18 3.51 0.98
CA ASP A 87 2.94 4.27 2.20
C ASP A 87 4.05 5.27 2.49
N GLY A 88 3.65 6.44 3.01
CA GLY A 88 4.49 7.65 3.04
C GLY A 88 5.59 7.62 4.09
N THR A 89 6.04 8.81 4.49
CA THR A 89 7.10 9.01 5.49
C THR A 89 6.60 8.65 6.88
N VAL A 90 6.46 7.35 7.14
CA VAL A 90 6.36 6.83 8.49
C VAL A 90 7.69 7.14 9.15
N VAL A 91 7.66 8.06 10.11
CA VAL A 91 8.87 8.53 10.82
C VAL A 91 9.26 7.53 11.92
N HIS A 92 8.26 6.85 12.49
CA HIS A 92 8.45 5.83 13.51
C HIS A 92 7.23 4.90 13.57
N GLU A 93 7.41 3.63 13.25
CA GLU A 93 6.37 2.60 13.35
C GLU A 93 6.70 1.63 14.50
N LEU A 94 5.77 1.47 15.45
CA LEU A 94 5.98 0.62 16.63
C LEU A 94 5.18 -0.68 16.62
N ILE A 95 3.97 -0.69 16.02
CA ILE A 95 3.02 -1.80 16.17
C ILE A 95 3.50 -3.04 15.41
N TYR A 96 3.96 -2.89 14.18
CA TYR A 96 4.43 -4.01 13.37
C TYR A 96 5.84 -4.45 13.75
N HIS A 97 6.69 -3.54 14.24
CA HIS A 97 7.99 -3.90 14.80
C HIS A 97 7.83 -4.70 16.10
N ASP A 98 6.88 -4.34 16.97
CA ASP A 98 6.52 -5.15 18.14
C ASP A 98 6.03 -6.54 17.73
N ALA A 99 5.31 -6.64 16.61
CA ALA A 99 4.91 -7.90 15.96
C ALA A 99 6.02 -8.57 15.11
N GLY A 100 7.27 -8.10 15.20
CA GLY A 100 8.44 -8.78 14.61
C GLY A 100 8.81 -8.39 13.17
N ALA A 101 8.27 -7.29 12.63
CA ALA A 101 8.74 -6.73 11.37
C ALA A 101 10.25 -6.40 11.43
N LYS A 102 10.96 -6.70 10.34
CA LYS A 102 12.43 -6.49 10.22
C LYS A 102 12.80 -5.33 9.30
N THR A 103 11.82 -4.56 8.87
CA THR A 103 12.00 -3.37 8.04
C THR A 103 12.66 -2.24 8.84
N PRO A 104 13.16 -1.18 8.19
CA PRO A 104 13.51 0.03 8.91
C PRO A 104 12.29 0.63 9.62
N GLU A 105 12.52 1.32 10.75
CA GLU A 105 11.47 2.02 11.51
C GLU A 105 10.89 3.24 10.78
N GLY A 106 11.59 3.71 9.74
CA GLY A 106 11.15 4.80 8.90
C GLY A 106 11.91 4.88 7.57
N MET A 107 11.36 5.63 6.62
CA MET A 107 11.92 5.84 5.29
C MET A 107 11.87 7.31 4.90
N THR A 108 12.99 7.86 4.40
CA THR A 108 13.03 9.25 3.95
C THR A 108 12.29 9.42 2.62
N VAL A 109 11.91 10.67 2.32
CA VAL A 109 11.28 11.02 1.03
C VAL A 109 12.18 10.61 -0.14
N GLU A 110 13.49 10.79 -0.03
CA GLU A 110 14.47 10.44 -1.06
C GLU A 110 14.53 8.93 -1.30
N GLN A 111 14.45 8.12 -0.24
CA GLN A 111 14.42 6.68 -0.34
C GLN A 111 13.14 6.19 -1.04
N LEU A 112 11.97 6.72 -0.66
CA LEU A 112 10.71 6.43 -1.34
C LEU A 112 10.76 6.84 -2.82
N HIS A 113 11.27 8.04 -3.11
CA HIS A 113 11.43 8.52 -4.48
C HIS A 113 12.34 7.60 -5.31
N ARG A 114 13.45 7.14 -4.74
CA ARG A 114 14.37 6.20 -5.41
C ARG A 114 13.66 4.88 -5.70
N LEU A 115 13.00 4.30 -4.70
CA LEU A 115 12.28 3.03 -4.80
C LEU A 115 11.24 3.08 -5.94
N ILE A 116 10.43 4.15 -5.99
CA ILE A 116 9.40 4.35 -7.01
C ILE A 116 10.02 4.51 -8.41
N ARG A 117 11.10 5.30 -8.55
CA ARG A 117 11.76 5.51 -9.84
C ARG A 117 12.44 4.26 -10.39
N GLU A 118 13.10 3.49 -9.53
CA GLU A 118 13.73 2.22 -9.88
C GLU A 118 12.69 1.16 -10.31
N ALA A 119 11.44 1.27 -9.83
CA ALA A 119 10.31 0.48 -10.33
C ALA A 119 9.75 0.98 -11.69
N GLY A 120 10.36 1.99 -12.31
CA GLY A 120 9.90 2.58 -13.57
C GLY A 120 8.66 3.47 -13.42
N ARG A 121 8.39 4.01 -12.23
CA ARG A 121 7.23 4.86 -11.92
C ARG A 121 7.65 6.29 -11.57
N ILE A 122 6.68 7.21 -11.55
CA ILE A 122 6.90 8.61 -11.18
C ILE A 122 6.45 8.80 -9.72
N PRO A 123 7.34 9.21 -8.80
CA PRO A 123 6.93 9.52 -7.43
C PRO A 123 6.09 10.80 -7.40
N VAL A 124 4.96 10.73 -6.70
CA VAL A 124 4.06 11.88 -6.51
C VAL A 124 3.66 11.95 -5.05
N GLU A 125 3.94 13.09 -4.42
CA GLU A 125 3.42 13.41 -3.10
C GLU A 125 1.92 13.76 -3.20
N ARG A 126 1.12 13.25 -2.27
CA ARG A 126 -0.33 13.43 -2.25
C ARG A 126 -0.84 13.84 -0.87
N ASP A 127 -2.00 14.48 -0.87
CA ASP A 127 -2.77 14.68 0.35
C ASP A 127 -3.65 13.47 0.70
N THR A 128 -4.54 13.64 1.67
CA THR A 128 -5.46 12.60 2.15
C THR A 128 -6.55 12.22 1.15
N LEU A 129 -6.79 13.05 0.12
CA LEU A 129 -7.78 12.85 -0.94
C LEU A 129 -7.13 12.49 -2.27
N TYR A 130 -5.89 12.01 -2.25
CA TYR A 130 -5.13 11.63 -3.45
C TYR A 130 -5.01 12.76 -4.48
N ARG A 131 -4.86 14.01 -4.01
CA ARG A 131 -4.54 15.16 -4.87
C ARG A 131 -3.05 15.48 -4.78
N LYS A 132 -2.45 15.86 -5.90
CA LYS A 132 -1.03 16.17 -5.98
C LYS A 132 -0.67 17.32 -5.03
N VAL A 133 0.36 17.16 -4.21
CA VAL A 133 0.92 18.24 -3.40
C VAL A 133 1.93 19.02 -4.25
N ILE A 134 1.79 20.35 -4.30
CA ILE A 134 2.70 21.26 -4.98
C ILE A 134 3.43 22.09 -3.91
N ARG A 135 4.72 21.84 -3.73
CA ARG A 135 5.56 22.53 -2.74
C ARG A 135 6.24 23.76 -3.32
N SER A 136 6.27 24.84 -2.55
CA SER A 136 7.05 26.06 -2.80
C SER A 136 7.82 26.41 -1.52
N GLY A 137 8.99 25.79 -1.34
CA GLY A 137 9.75 25.91 -0.11
C GLY A 137 9.04 25.24 1.07
N ARG A 138 8.69 26.02 2.10
CA ARG A 138 7.93 25.53 3.26
C ARG A 138 6.42 25.54 3.05
N ASP A 139 5.94 26.32 2.07
CA ASP A 139 4.53 26.40 1.73
C ASP A 139 4.15 25.29 0.75
N TRP A 140 2.87 24.91 0.77
CA TRP A 140 2.33 23.92 -0.15
C TRP A 140 0.88 24.24 -0.51
N THR A 141 0.49 23.76 -1.68
CA THR A 141 -0.88 23.84 -2.20
C THR A 141 -1.30 22.49 -2.74
N VAL A 142 -2.60 22.33 -2.97
CA VAL A 142 -3.17 21.11 -3.54
C VAL A 142 -3.46 21.36 -5.02
N GLY A 143 -2.95 20.46 -5.85
CA GLY A 143 -3.17 20.43 -7.29
C GLY A 143 -4.35 19.54 -7.69
N GLU A 144 -4.25 18.99 -8.89
CA GLU A 144 -5.26 18.10 -9.47
C GLU A 144 -5.33 16.73 -8.76
N PRO A 145 -6.50 16.06 -8.78
CA PRO A 145 -6.64 14.67 -8.35
C PRO A 145 -5.70 13.75 -9.15
N LEU A 146 -5.11 12.76 -8.49
CA LEU A 146 -4.30 11.75 -9.14
C LEU A 146 -5.20 10.76 -9.87
N THR A 147 -4.90 10.53 -11.14
CA THR A 147 -5.59 9.51 -11.94
C THR A 147 -5.11 8.12 -11.55
N THR A 148 -6.05 7.20 -11.39
CA THR A 148 -5.77 5.81 -11.01
C THR A 148 -5.18 4.99 -12.14
N VAL A 149 -4.32 4.05 -11.78
CA VAL A 149 -3.85 3.00 -12.69
C VAL A 149 -4.97 1.98 -12.81
N ARG A 150 -5.79 2.08 -13.87
CA ARG A 150 -6.80 1.09 -14.19
C ARG A 150 -6.15 -0.06 -14.97
N ALA A 151 -6.48 -1.29 -14.59
CA ALA A 151 -6.04 -2.51 -15.28
C ALA A 151 -6.77 -2.68 -16.63
#